data_AF-A0A6M3JA62-F1
#
_entry.id   AF-A0A6M3JA62-F1
#
_cell.length_a   1.000
_cell.length_b   1.000
_cell.length_c   1.000
_cell.angle_alpha   90.00
_cell.angle_beta   90.00
_cell.angle_gamma   90.00
#
_symmetry.space_group_name_H-M   'P 1'
#
loop_
_entity.id
_entity.type
_entity.pdbx_description
1 polymer ?
#
loop_
_entity_poly.entity_id
_entity_poly.type
_entity_poly.pdbx_seq_one_letter_code
_entity_poly.pdbx_strand_id
1 'polypeptide(L)'
;MELLIDGISRNKELMSDRHLLSNWLLKACEVIEMTPVGRPRVVAYPWPSSADRSALSANCFLAESSIMVHTYPENECVHFDIFSCKDFSVDRIVSFLDETFALVAGAGLLLRRGVDVRSGLVPAMTVISEWNWGGGNGDR
;
A
#
# COMPACT_ATOMS: atom_id res chain seq x y z
N MET A 1 11.20 -6.43 5.08
CA MET A 1 9.96 -6.35 5.90
C MET A 1 8.75 -6.10 5.01
N GLU A 2 7.54 -6.37 5.48
CA GLU A 2 6.30 -6.08 4.76
C GLU A 2 5.35 -5.27 5.64
N LEU A 3 4.77 -4.23 5.07
CA LEU A 3 3.75 -3.40 5.69
C LEU A 3 2.45 -3.57 4.91
N LEU A 4 1.41 -4.02 5.60
CA LEU A 4 0.04 -4.09 5.08
C LEU A 4 -0.76 -2.95 5.70
N ILE A 5 -1.48 -2.19 4.87
CA ILE A 5 -2.33 -1.09 5.33
C ILE A 5 -3.68 -1.18 4.62
N ASP A 6 -4.75 -1.25 5.40
CA ASP A 6 -6.12 -1.09 4.93
C ASP A 6 -6.64 0.25 5.41
N GLY A 7 -7.23 1.05 4.52
CA GLY A 7 -7.60 2.42 4.83
C GLY A 7 -8.90 2.89 4.19
N ILE A 8 -9.52 3.86 4.86
CA ILE A 8 -10.57 4.70 4.29
C ILE A 8 -9.93 6.00 3.77
N SER A 9 -10.11 6.30 2.49
CA SER A 9 -9.46 7.38 1.76
C SER A 9 -10.47 8.38 1.20
N ARG A 10 -10.13 9.68 1.30
CA ARG A 10 -10.93 10.76 0.69
C ARG A 10 -10.41 11.20 -0.69
N ASN A 11 -9.24 10.76 -1.11
CA ASN A 11 -8.67 11.13 -2.40
C ASN A 11 -9.18 10.26 -3.56
N LYS A 12 -10.45 10.41 -3.91
CA LYS A 12 -11.07 9.65 -5.02
C LYS A 12 -10.42 9.90 -6.38
N GLU A 13 -9.81 11.07 -6.57
CA GLU A 13 -9.09 11.41 -7.80
C GLU A 13 -7.87 10.51 -7.98
N LEU A 14 -6.98 10.45 -6.98
CA LEU A 14 -5.83 9.55 -7.00
C LEU A 14 -6.28 8.09 -7.13
N MET A 15 -7.33 7.68 -6.41
CA MET A 15 -7.83 6.31 -6.44
C MET A 15 -8.41 5.88 -7.79
N SER A 16 -8.82 6.83 -8.65
CA SER A 16 -9.49 6.55 -9.92
C SER A 16 -8.61 6.79 -11.15
N ASP A 17 -7.44 7.39 -10.97
CA ASP A 17 -6.56 7.78 -12.08
C ASP A 17 -5.32 6.89 -12.20
N ARG A 18 -5.18 6.27 -13.37
CA ARG A 18 -4.09 5.34 -13.67
C ARG A 18 -2.72 6.02 -13.71
N HIS A 19 -2.66 7.25 -14.19
CA HIS A 19 -1.40 7.99 -14.28
C HIS A 19 -0.96 8.49 -12.90
N LEU A 20 -1.90 8.99 -12.09
CA LEU A 20 -1.62 9.38 -10.71
C LEU A 20 -1.15 8.19 -9.88
N LEU A 21 -1.81 7.03 -9.96
CA LEU A 21 -1.35 5.81 -9.26
C LEU A 21 0.02 5.33 -9.74
N SER A 22 0.27 5.36 -11.05
CA SER A 22 1.59 5.01 -11.59
C SER A 22 2.68 5.93 -11.04
N ASN A 23 2.46 7.24 -11.02
CA ASN A 23 3.41 8.21 -10.49
C ASN A 23 3.57 8.08 -8.97
N TRP A 24 2.47 7.79 -8.27
CA TRP A 24 2.46 7.53 -6.84
C TRP A 24 3.32 6.32 -6.48
N LEU A 25 3.21 5.22 -7.24
CA LEU A 25 4.03 4.02 -7.02
C LEU A 25 5.53 4.30 -7.15
N LEU A 26 5.95 5.11 -8.12
CA LEU A 26 7.35 5.52 -8.26
C LEU A 26 7.83 6.32 -7.05
N LYS A 27 7.02 7.27 -6.56
CA LYS A 27 7.32 8.02 -5.34
C LYS A 27 7.34 7.12 -4.10
N ALA A 28 6.45 6.14 -4.01
CA ALA A 28 6.45 5.16 -2.93
C ALA A 28 7.77 4.38 -2.91
N CYS A 29 8.29 3.98 -4.08
CA CYS A 29 9.61 3.36 -4.19
C CYS A 29 10.72 4.29 -3.67
N GLU A 30 10.69 5.59 -4.02
CA GLU A 30 11.64 6.58 -3.49
C GLU A 30 11.55 6.72 -1.96
N VAL A 31 10.34 6.74 -1.39
CA VAL A 31 10.11 6.88 0.05
C VAL A 31 10.69 5.70 0.84
N ILE A 32 10.57 4.47 0.31
CA ILE A 32 11.19 3.27 0.91
C ILE A 32 12.62 3.04 0.43
N GLU A 33 13.18 4.00 -0.33
CA GLU A 33 14.54 3.99 -0.87
C GLU A 33 14.87 2.75 -1.72
N MET A 34 13.90 2.27 -2.49
CA MET A 34 14.02 1.15 -3.41
C MET A 34 13.96 1.60 -4.87
N THR A 35 14.60 0.84 -5.76
CA THR A 35 14.56 1.10 -7.20
C THR A 35 13.56 0.18 -7.89
N PRO A 36 12.64 0.71 -8.72
CA PRO A 36 11.69 -0.09 -9.46
C PRO A 36 12.37 -0.96 -10.52
N VAL A 37 11.85 -2.18 -10.71
CA VAL A 37 12.18 -3.06 -11.82
C VAL A 37 11.10 -2.90 -12.89
N GLY A 38 11.41 -2.10 -13.90
CA GLY A 38 10.49 -1.78 -14.98
C GLY A 38 9.50 -0.67 -14.61
N ARG A 39 8.36 -0.64 -15.30
CA ARG A 39 7.33 0.39 -15.13
C ARG A 39 6.22 -0.12 -14.21
N PRO A 40 5.59 0.77 -13.41
CA PRO A 40 4.37 0.44 -12.69
C PRO A 40 3.29 -0.08 -13.65
N ARG A 41 2.52 -1.06 -13.17
CA ARG A 41 1.39 -1.62 -13.90
C ARG A 41 0.11 -1.22 -13.19
N VAL A 42 -0.86 -0.71 -13.95
CA VAL A 42 -2.21 -0.39 -13.44
C VAL A 42 -3.24 -1.15 -14.25
N VAL A 43 -4.11 -1.88 -13.59
CA VAL A 43 -5.19 -2.68 -14.19
C VAL A 43 -6.51 -2.20 -13.61
N ALA A 44 -7.46 -1.86 -14.49
CA ALA A 44 -8.83 -1.60 -14.07
C ALA A 44 -9.67 -2.86 -14.27
N TYR A 45 -10.64 -3.06 -13.39
CA TYR A 45 -11.57 -4.17 -13.47
C TYR A 45 -12.95 -3.75 -12.94
N PRO A 46 -14.04 -4.38 -13.43
CA PRO A 46 -15.37 -4.13 -12.92
C PRO A 46 -15.44 -4.47 -11.43
N TRP A 47 -16.07 -3.60 -10.65
CA TRP A 47 -16.31 -3.84 -9.23
C TRP A 47 -17.82 -4.02 -8.99
N PRO A 48 -18.27 -5.08 -8.28
CA PRO A 48 -19.69 -5.48 -8.26
C PRO A 48 -20.67 -4.40 -7.80
N SER A 49 -20.22 -3.46 -6.96
CA SER A 49 -21.06 -2.38 -6.44
C SER A 49 -21.22 -1.19 -7.38
N SER A 50 -20.51 -1.11 -8.51
CA SER A 50 -20.60 0.01 -9.45
C SER A 50 -20.47 -0.43 -10.91
N ALA A 51 -21.61 -0.52 -11.61
CA ALA A 51 -21.65 -0.90 -13.03
C ALA A 51 -20.90 0.09 -13.95
N ASP A 52 -20.77 1.36 -13.54
CA ASP A 52 -20.19 2.43 -14.36
C ASP A 52 -18.77 2.84 -13.97
N ARG A 53 -18.22 2.29 -12.87
CA ARG A 53 -16.87 2.64 -12.38
C ARG A 53 -16.03 1.40 -12.08
N SER A 54 -14.75 1.47 -12.42
CA SER A 54 -13.81 0.37 -12.25
C SER A 54 -12.94 0.59 -11.01
N ALA A 55 -12.69 -0.49 -10.25
CA ALA A 55 -11.62 -0.53 -9.26
C ALA A 55 -10.26 -0.59 -9.97
N LEU A 56 -9.20 -0.08 -9.32
CA LEU A 56 -7.84 -0.17 -9.85
C LEU A 56 -6.97 -1.04 -8.95
N SER A 57 -6.23 -1.95 -9.57
CA SER A 57 -5.11 -2.66 -8.95
C SER A 57 -3.84 -2.15 -9.61
N ALA A 58 -2.91 -1.63 -8.81
CA ALA A 58 -1.64 -1.14 -9.30
C ALA A 58 -0.48 -1.77 -8.54
N ASN A 59 0.64 -2.01 -9.23
CA ASN A 59 1.86 -2.46 -8.57
C ASN A 59 3.11 -1.92 -9.25
N CYS A 60 4.18 -1.89 -8.47
CA CYS A 60 5.53 -1.71 -8.95
C CYS A 60 6.40 -2.86 -8.45
N PHE A 61 7.02 -3.59 -9.38
CA PHE A 61 7.98 -4.63 -9.04
C PHE A 61 9.28 -4.00 -8.54
N LEU A 62 9.88 -4.63 -7.55
CA LEU A 62 11.24 -4.41 -7.07
C LEU A 62 12.02 -5.71 -7.31
N ALA A 63 13.36 -5.68 -7.17
CA ALA A 63 14.20 -6.84 -7.51
C ALA A 63 13.78 -8.15 -6.81
N GLU A 64 13.33 -8.07 -5.56
CA GLU A 64 12.99 -9.22 -4.72
C GLU A 64 11.68 -8.99 -3.93
N SER A 65 10.88 -8.00 -4.33
CA SER A 65 9.71 -7.54 -3.58
C SER A 65 8.79 -6.69 -4.45
N SER A 66 7.79 -6.04 -3.88
CA SER A 66 6.83 -5.24 -4.63
C SER A 66 6.11 -4.23 -3.73
N ILE A 67 5.67 -3.14 -4.34
CA ILE A 67 4.64 -2.27 -3.77
C ILE A 67 3.36 -2.49 -4.57
N MET A 68 2.25 -2.77 -3.90
CA MET A 68 0.93 -2.96 -4.51
C MET A 68 -0.10 -2.08 -3.81
N VAL A 69 -1.08 -1.63 -4.58
CA VAL A 69 -2.24 -0.88 -4.09
C VAL A 69 -3.50 -1.32 -4.82
N HIS A 70 -4.58 -1.50 -4.07
CA HIS A 70 -5.92 -1.74 -4.58
C HIS A 70 -6.83 -0.59 -4.16
N THR A 71 -7.53 0.03 -5.10
CA THR A 71 -8.38 1.18 -4.85
C THR A 71 -9.83 0.93 -5.23
N TYR A 72 -10.73 1.33 -4.33
CA TYR A 72 -12.18 1.24 -4.49
C TYR A 72 -12.81 2.63 -4.22
N PRO A 73 -12.77 3.56 -5.19
CA PRO A 73 -13.20 4.96 -4.99
C PRO A 73 -14.63 5.13 -4.46
N GLU A 74 -15.56 4.28 -4.90
CA GLU A 74 -16.97 4.32 -4.48
C GLU A 74 -17.16 3.90 -3.03
N ASN A 75 -16.32 2.98 -2.55
CA ASN A 75 -16.33 2.50 -1.18
C ASN A 75 -15.39 3.29 -0.27
N GLU A 76 -14.71 4.31 -0.81
CA GLU A 76 -13.68 5.09 -0.11
C GLU A 76 -12.59 4.20 0.48
N CYS A 77 -12.33 3.03 -0.13
CA CYS A 77 -11.46 2.02 0.45
C CYS A 77 -10.19 1.83 -0.37
N VAL A 78 -9.06 1.68 0.31
CA VAL A 78 -7.75 1.41 -0.28
C VAL A 78 -7.00 0.37 0.53
N HIS A 79 -6.28 -0.51 -0.14
CA HIS A 79 -5.42 -1.51 0.47
C HIS A 79 -4.01 -1.39 -0.11
N PHE A 80 -2.99 -1.47 0.74
CA PHE A 80 -1.59 -1.38 0.36
C PHE A 80 -0.82 -2.60 0.85
N ASP A 81 0.02 -3.15 -0.02
CA ASP A 81 1.04 -4.14 0.32
C ASP A 81 2.40 -3.55 -0.03
N ILE A 82 3.20 -3.18 0.98
CA ILE A 82 4.51 -2.57 0.81
C ILE A 82 5.55 -3.54 1.31
N PHE A 83 6.07 -4.35 0.38
CA PHE A 83 7.10 -5.34 0.66
C PHE A 83 8.46 -4.84 0.17
N SER A 84 9.47 -5.00 1.02
CA SER A 84 10.87 -4.70 0.69
C SER A 84 11.80 -5.77 1.26
N CYS A 85 12.87 -6.10 0.52
CA CYS A 85 13.94 -6.98 0.99
C CYS A 85 14.88 -6.30 2.01
N LYS A 86 14.86 -4.96 2.11
CA LYS A 86 15.52 -4.20 3.18
C LYS A 86 14.50 -3.56 4.13
N ASP A 87 14.96 -3.15 5.30
CA ASP A 87 14.13 -2.38 6.22
C ASP A 87 13.94 -0.94 5.71
N PHE A 88 12.77 -0.36 6.00
CA PHE A 88 12.40 1.01 5.63
C PHE A 88 11.68 1.70 6.80
N SER A 89 11.61 3.03 6.75
CA SER A 89 10.91 3.80 7.79
C SER A 89 9.40 3.68 7.64
N VAL A 90 8.76 3.00 8.61
CA VAL A 90 7.30 2.84 8.67
C VAL A 90 6.62 4.19 8.81
N ASP A 91 7.12 5.07 9.68
CA ASP A 91 6.53 6.40 9.90
C ASP A 91 6.54 7.24 8.62
N ARG A 92 7.65 7.23 7.85
CA ARG A 92 7.74 7.99 6.59
C ARG A 92 6.76 7.47 5.55
N ILE A 93 6.64 6.15 5.40
CA ILE A 93 5.70 5.61 4.41
C ILE A 93 4.25 5.84 4.86
N VAL A 94 3.91 5.67 6.14
CA VAL A 94 2.57 5.95 6.66
C VAL A 94 2.19 7.43 6.50
N SER A 95 3.10 8.36 6.79
CA SER A 95 2.88 9.80 6.52
C SER A 95 2.63 10.07 5.04
N PHE A 96 3.42 9.46 4.16
CA PHE A 96 3.23 9.56 2.72
C PHE A 96 1.88 8.98 2.26
N LEU A 97 1.45 7.85 2.81
CA LEU A 97 0.12 7.27 2.53
C LEU A 97 -0.98 8.26 2.95
N ASP A 98 -0.88 8.82 4.15
CA ASP A 98 -1.88 9.77 4.67
C ASP A 98 -1.94 11.06 3.83
N GLU A 99 -0.79 11.66 3.54
CA GLU A 99 -0.69 12.88 2.73
C GLU A 99 -1.23 12.70 1.30
N THR A 100 -1.02 11.53 0.70
CA THR A 100 -1.41 11.27 -0.68
C THR A 100 -2.83 10.73 -0.84
N PHE A 101 -3.26 9.83 0.04
CA PHE A 101 -4.60 9.24 -0.01
C PHE A 101 -5.61 9.93 0.92
N ALA A 102 -5.19 10.88 1.74
CA ALA A 102 -6.05 11.53 2.75
C ALA A 102 -6.79 10.48 3.59
N LEU A 103 -6.01 9.68 4.34
CA LEU A 103 -6.53 8.55 5.10
C LEU A 103 -7.26 9.05 6.35
N VAL A 104 -8.50 8.60 6.56
CA VAL A 104 -9.32 9.02 7.71
C VAL A 104 -9.39 7.97 8.81
N ALA A 105 -9.23 6.71 8.43
CA ALA A 105 -9.33 5.55 9.30
C ALA A 105 -8.64 4.35 8.66
N GLY A 106 -8.27 3.37 9.45
CA GLY A 106 -7.71 2.13 8.93
C GLY A 106 -7.02 1.26 9.95
N ALA A 107 -6.36 0.23 9.44
CA ALA A 107 -5.57 -0.73 10.18
C ALA A 107 -4.22 -0.95 9.51
N GLY A 108 -3.19 -1.20 10.31
CA GLY A 108 -1.85 -1.50 9.84
C GLY A 108 -1.29 -2.75 10.49
N LEU A 109 -0.54 -3.52 9.71
CA LEU A 109 0.16 -4.73 10.15
C LEU A 109 1.57 -4.72 9.58
N LEU A 110 2.56 -4.83 10.47
CA LEU A 110 3.96 -4.92 10.10
C LEU A 110 4.49 -6.33 10.34
N LEU A 111 5.07 -6.92 9.30
CA LEU A 111 5.54 -8.29 9.27
C LEU A 111 7.04 -8.35 8.99
N ARG A 112 7.74 -9.23 9.72
CA ARG A 112 9.06 -9.71 9.31
C ARG A 112 8.88 -10.96 8.45
N ARG A 113 9.24 -10.86 7.18
CA ARG A 113 9.31 -11.99 6.25
C ARG A 113 10.55 -12.82 6.55
N GLY A 114 10.40 -14.14 6.54
CA GLY A 114 11.40 -15.07 7.04
C GLY A 114 12.15 -15.82 5.93
N VAL A 115 12.56 -15.14 4.86
CA VAL A 115 13.42 -15.75 3.84
C VAL A 115 14.75 -15.04 3.85
N ASP A 116 15.78 -15.72 4.37
CA ASP A 116 17.17 -15.33 4.15
C ASP A 116 17.77 -16.25 3.09
N VAL A 117 17.71 -15.78 1.84
CA VAL A 117 18.21 -16.51 0.67
C VAL A 117 19.71 -16.83 0.76
N ARG A 118 20.47 -16.12 1.62
CA ARG A 118 21.91 -16.32 1.76
C ARG A 118 22.25 -17.42 2.76
N SER A 119 21.49 -17.56 3.83
CA SER A 119 21.70 -18.63 4.82
C SER A 119 20.96 -19.93 4.49
N GLY A 120 19.99 -19.89 3.57
CA GLY A 120 19.13 -21.04 3.26
C GLY A 120 18.16 -21.39 4.39
N LEU A 121 18.11 -20.56 5.44
CA LEU A 121 17.18 -20.70 6.54
C LEU A 121 15.88 -19.98 6.19
N VAL A 122 14.77 -20.61 6.54
CA VAL A 122 13.43 -20.03 6.43
C VAL A 122 12.86 -19.87 7.84
N PRO A 123 13.27 -18.83 8.60
CA PRO A 123 12.67 -18.57 9.89
C PRO A 123 11.17 -18.32 9.77
N ALA A 124 10.45 -18.57 10.86
CA ALA A 124 9.02 -18.25 10.91
C ALA A 124 8.80 -16.75 10.67
N MET A 125 7.78 -16.43 9.88
CA MET A 125 7.32 -15.04 9.76
C MET A 125 6.81 -14.55 11.11
N THR A 126 7.07 -13.28 11.42
CA THR A 126 6.74 -12.70 12.72
C THR A 126 5.93 -11.42 12.54
N VAL A 127 4.87 -11.25 13.32
CA VAL A 127 4.17 -9.97 13.46
C VAL A 127 5.01 -9.06 14.36
N ILE A 128 5.47 -7.94 13.81
CA ILE A 128 6.24 -6.94 14.55
C ILE A 128 5.29 -5.99 15.28
N SER A 129 4.25 -5.51 14.61
CA SER A 129 3.26 -4.61 15.18
C SER A 129 1.94 -4.68 14.41
N GLU A 130 0.85 -4.36 15.10
CA GLU A 130 -0.49 -4.18 14.53
C GLU A 130 -1.17 -3.00 15.21
N TRP A 131 -1.95 -2.21 14.47
CA TRP A 131 -2.62 -1.03 15.00
C TRP A 131 -3.85 -0.65 14.19
N ASN A 132 -4.73 0.16 14.80
CA ASN A 132 -5.88 0.78 14.14
C ASN A 132 -5.84 2.30 14.38
N TRP A 133 -6.41 3.07 13.47
CA TRP A 133 -6.67 4.50 13.66
C TRP A 133 -8.00 4.90 13.04
N GLY A 134 -8.51 6.07 13.42
CA GLY A 134 -9.76 6.61 12.88
C GLY A 134 -10.97 5.76 13.24
N GLY A 135 -11.51 6.01 14.43
CA GLY A 135 -12.83 5.56 14.85
C GLY A 135 -13.53 6.75 15.47
N GLY A 136 -14.73 7.08 15.01
CA GLY A 136 -15.57 8.05 15.71
C GLY A 136 -15.91 7.51 17.09
N ASN A 137 -15.56 8.26 18.12
CA ASN A 137 -16.51 8.64 19.17
C ASN A 137 -16.24 10.12 19.46
N GLY A 138 -17.24 10.85 19.95
CA GLY A 138 -17.20 12.30 20.09
C GLY A 138 -15.93 12.91 20.69
N ASP A 139 -15.90 14.23 20.58
CA ASP A 139 -14.88 15.20 21.03
C ASP A 139 -13.73 15.47 20.05
N ARG A 140 -14.03 16.43 19.15
CA ARG A 140 -13.18 17.61 18.98
C ARG A 140 -13.65 18.70 19.94
#